data_AF-A0AB37U9X5-F1
#
_entry.id   AF-A0AB37U9X5-F1
#
_cell.length_a   1.000
_cell.length_b   1.000
_cell.length_c   1.000
_cell.angle_alpha   90.00
_cell.angle_beta   90.00
_cell.angle_gamma   90.00
#
_symmetry.space_group_name_H-M   'P 1'
#
loop_
_entity.id
_entity.type
_entity.pdbx_description
1 polymer ?
#
loop_
_entity_poly.entity_id
_entity_poly.type
_entity_poly.pdbx_seq_one_letter_code
_entity_poly.pdbx_strand_id
1 'polypeptide(L)'
;MHYTPKKTVGQIISSENDYVIAVKANQPNLLAYLRTQFEPIPPLSVNLHIEQCRDRYTQRKVSVLDTIAGIEPQWLGIQQMIRVERTGTRANQPFSETMFDRQFSGN
;
A
#
# COMPACT_ATOMS: atom_id res chain seq x y z
N MET A 1 -16.02 13.45 -0.07
CA MET A 1 -14.74 12.95 -0.63
C MET A 1 -14.94 11.52 -1.13
N HIS A 2 -14.82 11.27 -2.44
CA HIS A 2 -15.24 10.01 -3.07
C HIS A 2 -14.19 8.89 -2.91
N TYR A 3 -14.62 7.68 -2.56
CA TYR A 3 -13.82 6.45 -2.66
C TYR A 3 -14.06 5.81 -4.03
N THR A 4 -13.11 5.03 -4.54
CA THR A 4 -13.28 4.32 -5.82
C THR A 4 -14.43 3.34 -5.69
N PRO A 5 -15.54 3.49 -6.43
CA PRO A 5 -16.66 2.57 -6.36
C PRO A 5 -16.23 1.16 -6.77
N LYS A 6 -16.80 0.12 -6.13
CA LYS A 6 -16.50 -1.29 -6.47
C LYS A 6 -16.70 -1.60 -7.96
N LYS A 7 -17.70 -0.97 -8.59
CA LYS A 7 -17.96 -1.09 -10.05
C LYS A 7 -16.79 -0.60 -10.90
N THR A 8 -16.16 0.51 -10.51
CA THR A 8 -14.99 1.06 -11.21
C THR A 8 -13.80 0.12 -11.09
N VAL A 9 -13.57 -0.47 -9.91
CA VAL A 9 -12.54 -1.49 -9.73
C VAL A 9 -12.79 -2.68 -10.64
N GLY A 10 -14.03 -3.19 -10.69
CA GLY A 10 -14.43 -4.27 -11.59
C GLY A 10 -14.19 -3.95 -13.08
N GLN A 11 -14.48 -2.71 -13.50
CA GLN A 11 -14.20 -2.26 -14.87
C GLN A 11 -12.71 -2.25 -15.19
N ILE A 12 -11.87 -1.77 -14.26
CA ILE A 12 -10.42 -1.75 -14.48
C ILE A 12 -9.88 -3.19 -14.60
N ILE A 13 -10.33 -4.12 -13.73
CA ILE A 13 -9.99 -5.56 -13.83
C ILE A 13 -10.41 -6.10 -15.19
N SER A 14 -11.65 -5.84 -15.62
CA SER A 14 -12.17 -6.36 -16.89
C SER A 14 -11.49 -5.78 -18.13
N SER A 15 -10.78 -4.66 -17.97
CA SER A 15 -10.03 -4.01 -19.05
C SER A 15 -8.56 -4.45 -19.12
N GLU A 16 -8.17 -5.42 -18.29
CA GLU A 16 -6.83 -6.02 -18.29
C GLU A 16 -5.69 -4.99 -18.10
N ASN A 17 -5.99 -3.89 -17.42
CA ASN A 17 -4.98 -2.89 -17.08
C ASN A 17 -4.30 -3.22 -15.75
N ASP A 18 -3.02 -2.91 -15.64
CA ASP A 18 -2.32 -2.90 -14.36
C ASP A 18 -2.68 -1.65 -13.56
N TYR A 19 -2.98 -1.80 -12.28
CA TYR A 19 -3.35 -0.66 -11.45
C TYR A 19 -3.01 -0.84 -9.97
N VAL A 20 -2.85 0.31 -9.31
CA VAL A 20 -2.56 0.41 -7.87
C VAL A 20 -3.68 1.20 -7.19
N ILE A 21 -4.25 0.64 -6.12
CA ILE A 21 -5.28 1.31 -5.31
C ILE A 21 -4.83 1.45 -3.87
N ALA A 22 -4.74 2.70 -3.41
CA ALA A 22 -4.50 3.03 -2.02
C ALA A 22 -5.65 2.61 -1.10
N VAL A 23 -5.31 2.01 0.04
CA VAL A 23 -6.24 1.63 1.08
C VAL A 23 -6.53 2.85 1.96
N LYS A 24 -7.81 3.23 2.03
CA LYS A 24 -8.23 4.38 2.83
C LYS A 24 -8.42 4.01 4.29
N ALA A 25 -8.13 4.97 5.18
CA ALA A 25 -8.28 4.82 6.62
C ALA A 25 -9.72 4.58 7.10
N ASN A 26 -10.73 4.89 6.28
CA ASN A 26 -12.13 4.60 6.59
C ASN A 26 -12.50 3.09 6.45
N GLN A 27 -11.52 2.22 6.16
CA GLN A 27 -11.64 0.77 6.17
C GLN A 27 -10.74 0.18 7.29
N PRO A 28 -11.09 0.38 8.58
CA PRO A 28 -10.19 0.09 9.69
C PRO A 28 -9.83 -1.39 9.83
N ASN A 29 -10.78 -2.29 9.60
CA ASN A 29 -10.53 -3.75 9.68
C ASN A 29 -9.54 -4.22 8.61
N LEU A 30 -9.69 -3.71 7.38
CA LEU A 30 -8.75 -3.99 6.30
C LEU A 30 -7.37 -3.44 6.64
N LEU A 31 -7.28 -2.20 7.12
CA LEU A 31 -6.02 -1.59 7.51
C LEU A 31 -5.31 -2.38 8.62
N ALA A 32 -6.06 -2.81 9.64
CA ALA A 32 -5.54 -3.65 10.71
C ALA A 32 -5.06 -5.00 10.19
N TYR A 33 -5.84 -5.67 9.34
CA TYR A 33 -5.45 -6.92 8.70
C TYR A 33 -4.15 -6.75 7.90
N LEU A 34 -4.06 -5.73 7.04
CA LEU A 34 -2.86 -5.46 6.26
C LEU A 34 -1.63 -5.27 7.15
N ARG A 35 -1.75 -4.51 8.25
CA ARG A 35 -0.65 -4.39 9.22
C ARG A 35 -0.21 -5.75 9.76
N THR A 36 -1.14 -6.61 10.16
CA THR A 36 -0.81 -7.94 10.70
C THR A 36 -0.09 -8.85 9.70
N GLN A 37 -0.23 -8.61 8.40
CA GLN A 37 0.40 -9.44 7.38
C GLN A 37 1.87 -9.07 7.12
N PHE A 38 2.22 -7.79 7.26
CA PHE A 38 3.59 -7.31 7.08
C PHE A 38 4.52 -7.55 8.27
N GLU A 39 4.00 -8.02 9.41
CA GLU A 39 4.81 -8.32 10.59
C GLU A 39 5.46 -9.74 10.54
N PRO A 40 4.73 -10.83 10.24
CA PRO A 40 5.31 -12.16 10.25
C PRO A 40 5.92 -12.58 8.91
N ILE A 41 5.48 -11.99 7.78
CA ILE A 41 5.88 -12.42 6.44
C ILE A 41 7.03 -11.54 5.93
N PRO A 42 8.18 -12.10 5.55
CA PRO A 42 9.24 -11.32 4.91
C PRO A 42 8.75 -10.79 3.55
N PRO A 43 8.95 -9.49 3.24
CA PRO A 43 8.56 -8.92 1.96
C PRO A 43 9.26 -9.61 0.78
N LEU A 44 8.51 -9.82 -0.31
CA LEU A 44 9.04 -10.25 -1.60
C LEU A 44 10.13 -9.29 -2.11
N SER A 45 9.91 -7.98 -1.92
CA SER A 45 10.90 -6.97 -2.23
C SER A 45 10.84 -5.80 -1.26
N VAL A 46 11.98 -5.14 -1.08
CA VAL A 46 12.10 -3.92 -0.28
C VAL A 46 12.95 -2.91 -1.05
N ASN A 47 12.46 -1.68 -1.14
CA ASN A 47 13.22 -0.54 -1.63
C ASN A 47 13.33 0.51 -0.54
N LEU A 48 14.55 1.01 -0.31
CA LEU A 48 14.81 2.11 0.63
C LEU A 48 15.35 3.30 -0.16
N HIS A 49 14.69 4.43 0.01
CA HIS A 49 15.08 5.69 -0.60
C HIS A 49 15.23 6.76 0.48
N ILE A 50 16.33 7.50 0.45
CA ILE A 50 16.63 8.58 1.40
C ILE A 50 16.83 9.86 0.62
N GLU A 51 16.15 10.92 1.06
CA GLU A 51 16.22 12.26 0.48
C GLU A 51 16.52 13.27 1.60
N GLN A 52 17.55 14.09 1.41
CA GLN A 52 17.89 15.20 2.29
C GLN A 52 17.85 16.50 1.49
N CYS A 53 17.08 17.49 1.97
CA CYS A 53 17.03 18.82 1.39
C CYS A 53 16.94 19.86 2.51
N ARG A 54 18.03 20.62 2.74
CA ARG A 54 18.11 21.68 3.76
C ARG A 54 17.61 21.19 5.14
N ASP A 55 16.42 21.64 5.55
CA ASP A 55 15.73 21.37 6.81
C ASP A 55 14.78 20.15 6.75
N ARG A 56 14.81 19.41 5.65
CA ARG A 56 13.98 18.22 5.41
C ARG A 56 14.84 16.99 5.23
N TYR A 57 14.52 15.98 6.01
CA TYR A 57 15.00 14.61 5.86
C TYR A 57 13.80 13.72 5.60
N THR A 58 13.88 12.83 4.61
CA THR A 58 12.84 11.84 4.37
C THR A 58 13.46 10.50 4.00
N GLN A 59 13.13 9.50 4.79
CA GLN A 59 13.33 8.10 4.48
C GLN A 59 12.00 7.52 4.00
N ARG A 60 12.01 6.90 2.82
CA ARG A 60 10.89 6.15 2.24
C ARG A 60 11.29 4.69 2.12
N LYS A 61 10.62 3.81 2.85
CA LYS A 61 10.77 2.36 2.72
C LYS A 61 9.50 1.81 2.07
N VAL A 62 9.66 1.17 0.92
CA VAL A 62 8.59 0.46 0.22
C VAL A 62 8.83 -1.04 0.41
N SER A 63 7.81 -1.77 0.84
CA SER A 63 7.86 -3.22 1.01
C SER A 63 6.71 -3.85 0.24
N VAL A 64 6.98 -4.87 -0.56
CA VAL A 64 5.98 -5.59 -1.35
C VAL A 64 5.83 -6.98 -0.79
N LEU A 65 4.60 -7.38 -0.46
CA LEU A 65 4.23 -8.77 -0.19
C LEU A 65 3.58 -9.36 -1.43
N ASP A 66 3.89 -10.62 -1.67
CA ASP A 66 3.15 -11.44 -2.63
C ASP A 66 1.72 -11.73 -2.10
N THR A 67 0.89 -12.31 -2.95
CA THR A 67 -0.51 -12.63 -2.67
C THR A 67 -0.66 -13.37 -1.34
N ILE A 68 -1.54 -12.85 -0.48
CA ILE A 68 -1.75 -13.40 0.85
C ILE A 68 -2.95 -14.34 0.82
N ALA A 69 -2.73 -15.60 1.20
CA ALA A 69 -3.81 -16.56 1.39
C ALA A 69 -4.78 -16.07 2.49
N GLY A 70 -6.08 -16.08 2.21
CA GLY A 70 -7.12 -15.72 3.19
C GLY A 70 -7.65 -14.28 3.11
N ILE A 71 -7.30 -13.52 2.07
CA ILE A 71 -8.01 -12.28 1.75
C ILE A 71 -9.48 -12.63 1.44
N GLU A 72 -10.42 -11.85 1.98
CA GLU A 72 -11.85 -12.10 1.78
C GLU A 72 -12.19 -12.21 0.27
N PRO A 73 -13.12 -13.11 -0.12
CA PRO A 73 -13.47 -13.34 -1.53
C PRO A 73 -13.89 -12.08 -2.30
N GLN A 74 -14.32 -11.03 -1.59
CA GLN A 74 -14.71 -9.75 -2.19
C GLN A 74 -13.55 -8.93 -2.77
N TRP A 75 -12.30 -9.38 -2.61
CA TRP A 75 -11.09 -8.72 -3.12
C TRP A 75 -10.40 -9.51 -4.23
N LEU A 76 -11.20 -10.19 -5.06
CA LEU A 76 -10.76 -10.93 -6.23
C LEU A 76 -9.81 -10.07 -7.11
N GLY A 77 -8.67 -10.64 -7.51
CA GLY A 77 -7.72 -10.03 -8.44
C GLY A 77 -6.54 -9.28 -7.82
N ILE A 78 -6.46 -9.12 -6.49
CA ILE A 78 -5.24 -8.58 -5.87
C ILE A 78 -4.10 -9.55 -6.14
N GLN A 79 -2.98 -9.04 -6.65
CA GLN A 79 -1.77 -9.81 -6.85
C GLN A 79 -0.73 -9.50 -5.78
N GLN A 80 -0.57 -8.24 -5.40
CA GLN A 80 0.45 -7.83 -4.43
C GLN A 80 -0.05 -6.75 -3.48
N MET A 81 0.54 -6.75 -2.28
CA MET A 81 0.31 -5.70 -1.28
C MET A 81 1.57 -4.87 -1.14
N ILE A 82 1.41 -3.56 -1.05
CA ILE A 82 2.52 -2.62 -0.95
C ILE A 82 2.35 -1.85 0.36
N ARG A 83 3.38 -1.83 1.20
CA ARG A 83 3.49 -0.95 2.36
C ARG A 83 4.51 0.13 2.06
N VAL A 84 4.11 1.38 2.27
CA VAL A 84 5.00 2.55 2.17
C VAL A 84 5.12 3.18 3.55
N GLU A 85 6.33 3.14 4.10
CA GLU A 85 6.69 3.77 5.36
C GLU A 85 7.51 5.03 5.07
N ARG A 86 7.07 6.17 5.61
CA ARG A 86 7.76 7.45 5.48
C ARG A 86 8.12 7.96 6.85
N THR A 87 9.39 8.19 7.09
CA THR A 87 9.86 8.80 8.34
C THR A 87 10.82 9.93 8.03
N GLY A 88 10.95 10.87 8.95
CA GLY A 88 12.02 11.86 8.88
C GLY A 88 11.66 13.14 9.60
N THR A 89 12.18 14.26 9.09
CA THR A 89 11.97 15.58 9.68
C THR A 89 11.47 16.57 8.64
N ARG A 90 10.53 17.43 9.06
CA ARG A 90 10.02 18.56 8.26
C ARG A 90 9.98 19.78 9.15
N ALA A 91 10.66 20.87 8.76
CA ALA A 91 10.79 22.07 9.61
C ALA A 91 11.28 21.72 11.03
N ASN A 92 12.28 20.83 11.12
CA ASN A 92 12.84 20.28 12.35
C ASN A 92 11.85 19.50 13.26
N GLN A 93 10.64 19.18 12.78
CA GLN A 93 9.69 18.34 13.50
C GLN A 93 9.72 16.91 12.94
N PRO A 94 9.82 15.88 13.79
CA PRO A 94 9.78 14.49 13.33
C PRO A 94 8.38 14.13 12.82
N PHE A 95 8.34 13.28 11.80
CA PHE A 95 7.09 12.69 11.31
C PHE A 95 7.26 11.21 10.98
N SER A 96 6.16 10.47 11.04
CA SER A 96 6.06 9.08 10.63
C SER A 96 4.68 8.82 10.02
N GLU A 97 4.66 8.23 8.83
CA GLU A 97 3.45 7.87 8.09
C GLU A 97 3.59 6.44 7.54
N THR A 98 2.49 5.70 7.54
CA THR A 98 2.40 4.39 6.89
C THR A 98 1.17 4.35 5.98
N MET A 99 1.39 4.01 4.73
CA MET A 99 0.36 3.83 3.71
C MET A 99 0.39 2.38 3.20
N PHE A 100 -0.77 1.89 2.79
CA PHE A 100 -0.92 0.57 2.19
C PHE A 100 -1.62 0.71 0.85
N ASP A 101 -1.05 0.09 -0.17
CA ASP A 101 -1.61 0.02 -1.50
C ASP A 101 -1.76 -1.43 -1.93
N ARG A 102 -2.58 -1.65 -2.96
CA ARG A 102 -2.83 -2.96 -3.54
C ARG A 102 -2.59 -2.87 -5.04
N GLN A 103 -1.82 -3.82 -5.55
CA GLN A 103 -1.59 -3.98 -6.97
C GLN A 103 -2.45 -5.11 -7.51
N PHE A 104 -3.02 -4.84 -8.67
CA PHE A 104 -3.74 -5.78 -9.50
C PHE A 104 -3.04 -5.75 -10.86
N SER A 105 -2.91 -6.90 -11.49
CA SER A 105 -2.50 -6.96 -12.89
C SER A 105 -3.61 -7.59 -13.72
N GLY A 106 -3.82 -6.99 -14.88
CA GLY A 106 -4.68 -7.55 -15.91
C GLY A 106 -3.93 -8.68 -16.60
N ASN A 107 -4.48 -9.89 -16.54
CA ASN A 107 -3.97 -11.01 -17.34
C ASN A 107 -4.42 -10.87 -18.79
#